data_AF-A0A974E0R5-F1
#
_entry.id   AF-A0A974E0R5-F1
#
_cell.length_a   1.000
_cell.length_b   1.000
_cell.length_c   1.000
_cell.angle_alpha   90.00
_cell.angle_beta   90.00
_cell.angle_gamma   90.00
#
_symmetry.space_group_name_H-M   'P 1'
#
loop_
_entity.id
_entity.type
_entity.pdbx_description
1 polymer ?
#
loop_
_entity_poly.entity_id
_entity_poly.type
_entity_poly.pdbx_seq_one_letter_code
_entity_poly.pdbx_strand_id
1 'polypeptide(L)'
;MGKKGVPSVNILLTSRPVKERIKEHRSNIRNFKVGTQTYTPISRHFSSFKHNLSQLKWQVIEVICKPQRGGNMLKLLLQEEAKWIKKLNSLHPEGLNEHWSISSFL
;
A
#
# COMPACT_ATOMS: atom_id res chain seq x y z
N MET A 1 6.65 -24.38 -8.17
CA MET A 1 6.92 -23.63 -9.42
C MET A 1 6.19 -22.29 -9.33
N GLY A 2 6.86 -21.24 -8.82
CA GLY A 2 6.21 -19.95 -8.52
C GLY A 2 5.85 -19.23 -9.81
N LYS A 3 4.58 -18.84 -9.97
CA LYS A 3 4.12 -18.06 -11.13
C LYS A 3 4.94 -16.76 -11.20
N LYS A 4 5.91 -16.69 -12.11
CA LYS A 4 6.45 -15.41 -12.58
C LYS A 4 5.33 -14.72 -13.36
N GLY A 5 4.94 -13.52 -12.97
CA GLY A 5 4.43 -12.56 -13.95
C GLY A 5 3.09 -11.87 -13.73
N VAL A 6 2.43 -11.95 -12.56
CA VAL A 6 1.31 -11.02 -12.28
C VAL A 6 1.82 -9.87 -11.41
N PRO A 7 1.81 -8.61 -11.89
CA PRO A 7 2.17 -7.47 -11.05
C PRO A 7 1.18 -7.36 -9.88
N SER A 8 1.64 -7.63 -8.67
CA SER A 8 0.82 -7.50 -7.46
C SER A 8 0.82 -6.05 -6.97
N VAL A 9 -0.37 -5.51 -6.74
CA VAL A 9 -0.56 -4.10 -6.36
C VAL A 9 -0.80 -4.00 -4.84
N ASN A 10 -0.21 -2.97 -4.22
CA ASN A 10 -0.53 -2.55 -2.86
C ASN A 10 -1.03 -1.10 -2.88
N ILE A 11 -2.19 -0.85 -2.28
CA ILE A 11 -2.75 0.49 -2.08
C ILE A 11 -2.39 0.97 -0.68
N LEU A 12 -1.97 2.22 -0.60
CA LEU A 12 -1.53 2.89 0.62
C LEU A 12 -1.99 4.34 0.60
N LEU A 13 -2.38 4.84 1.76
CA LEU A 13 -2.55 6.28 2.00
C LEU A 13 -1.31 6.92 2.63
N THR A 14 -1.17 8.24 2.43
CA THR A 14 -0.25 9.05 3.24
C THR A 14 -0.71 10.51 3.28
N SER A 15 -0.62 11.12 4.45
CA SER A 15 -0.74 12.58 4.62
C SER A 15 0.63 13.28 4.58
N ARG A 16 1.72 12.51 4.54
CA ARG A 16 3.10 13.00 4.47
C ARG A 16 3.55 13.12 3.00
N PRO A 17 4.69 13.78 2.72
CA PRO A 17 5.24 13.81 1.37
C PRO A 17 5.44 12.39 0.82
N VAL A 18 4.89 12.13 -0.37
CA VAL A 18 4.90 10.79 -1.00
C VAL A 18 6.31 10.22 -1.09
N LYS A 19 7.31 11.05 -1.41
CA LYS A 19 8.72 10.61 -1.51
C LYS A 19 9.24 10.01 -0.21
N GLU A 20 8.87 10.55 0.94
CA GLU A 20 9.30 10.00 2.24
C GLU A 20 8.64 8.66 2.51
N ARG A 21 7.35 8.53 2.19
CA ARG A 21 6.65 7.24 2.30
C ARG A 21 7.29 6.17 1.41
N ILE A 22 7.65 6.51 0.18
CA ILE A 22 8.34 5.59 -0.75
C ILE A 22 9.72 5.20 -0.22
N LYS A 23 10.50 6.14 0.35
CA LYS A 23 11.80 5.82 0.98
C LYS A 23 11.63 4.83 2.13
N GLU A 24 10.62 5.02 2.99
CA GLU A 24 10.30 4.08 4.08
C GLU A 24 9.98 2.69 3.56
N HIS A 25 9.11 2.58 2.54
CA HIS A 25 8.80 1.28 1.94
C HIS A 25 10.02 0.60 1.34
N ARG A 26 10.89 1.36 0.66
CA ARG A 26 12.17 0.82 0.14
C ARG A 26 13.07 0.32 1.26
N SER A 27 13.14 1.03 2.38
CA SER A 27 13.90 0.61 3.56
C SER A 27 13.31 -0.65 4.18
N ASN A 28 11.99 -0.74 4.32
CA ASN A 28 11.31 -1.92 4.88
C ASN A 28 11.51 -3.17 4.01
N ILE A 29 11.53 -3.02 2.69
CA ILE A 29 11.82 -4.14 1.76
C ILE A 29 13.27 -4.59 1.92
N ARG A 30 14.22 -3.63 1.97
CA ARG A 30 15.65 -3.92 2.12
C ARG A 30 15.97 -4.61 3.44
N ASN A 31 15.34 -4.15 4.53
CA ASN A 31 15.59 -4.59 5.90
C ASN A 31 14.48 -5.54 6.39
N PHE A 32 13.89 -6.33 5.50
CA PHE A 32 12.79 -7.23 5.83
C PHE A 32 13.19 -8.23 6.91
N LYS A 33 12.42 -8.26 8.00
CA LYS A 33 12.57 -9.23 9.09
C LYS A 33 11.18 -9.61 9.60
N VAL A 34 10.98 -10.91 9.86
CA VAL A 34 9.71 -11.42 10.39
C VAL A 34 9.53 -10.95 11.84
N GLY A 35 8.30 -10.56 12.20
CA GLY A 35 7.97 -10.12 13.56
C GLY A 35 8.45 -8.72 13.94
N THR A 36 8.89 -7.91 12.97
CA THR A 36 9.29 -6.51 13.19
C THR A 36 8.39 -5.54 12.42
N GLN A 37 8.60 -4.24 12.61
CA GLN A 37 7.93 -3.18 11.86
C GLN A 37 8.19 -3.25 10.34
N THR A 38 9.22 -3.97 9.88
CA THR A 38 9.51 -4.16 8.45
C THR A 38 8.74 -5.34 7.85
N TYR A 39 8.01 -6.12 8.68
CA TYR A 39 7.12 -7.20 8.26
C TYR A 39 5.82 -6.67 7.66
N THR A 40 5.94 -6.00 6.52
CA THR A 40 4.80 -5.49 5.74
C THR A 40 4.44 -6.46 4.61
N PRO A 41 3.19 -6.44 4.08
CA PRO A 41 2.80 -7.33 2.99
C PRO A 41 3.70 -7.21 1.76
N ILE A 42 4.10 -5.98 1.39
CA ILE A 42 5.01 -5.75 0.26
C ILE A 42 6.42 -6.30 0.52
N SER A 43 6.98 -6.10 1.72
CA SER A 43 8.30 -6.65 2.06
C SER A 43 8.29 -8.18 2.06
N ARG A 44 7.21 -8.78 2.60
CA ARG A 44 7.01 -10.22 2.60
C ARG A 44 6.94 -10.76 1.17
N HIS A 45 6.15 -10.14 0.30
CA HIS A 45 6.06 -10.51 -1.11
C HIS A 45 7.43 -10.44 -1.81
N PHE A 46 8.17 -9.34 -1.65
CA PHE A 46 9.51 -9.21 -2.22
C PHE A 46 10.46 -10.33 -1.76
N SER A 47 10.41 -10.69 -0.48
CA SER A 47 11.23 -11.76 0.09
C SER A 47 10.81 -13.17 -0.38
N SER A 48 9.51 -13.44 -0.44
CA SER A 48 8.94 -14.72 -0.86
C SER A 48 9.18 -15.00 -2.34
N PHE A 49 9.05 -13.99 -3.19
CA PHE A 49 9.19 -14.11 -4.66
C PHE A 49 10.57 -13.70 -5.18
N LYS A 50 11.51 -13.37 -4.28
CA LYS A 50 12.91 -12.99 -4.61
C LYS A 50 12.99 -11.81 -5.60
N HIS A 51 12.14 -10.81 -5.40
CA HIS A 51 12.17 -9.58 -6.19
C HIS A 51 13.35 -8.68 -5.80
N ASN A 52 13.92 -7.99 -6.79
CA ASN A 52 14.89 -6.94 -6.57
C ASN A 52 14.19 -5.60 -6.29
N LEU A 53 14.77 -4.77 -5.43
CA LEU A 53 14.23 -3.43 -5.09
C LEU A 53 14.04 -2.52 -6.33
N SER A 54 14.80 -2.72 -7.40
CA SER A 54 14.64 -2.01 -8.68
C SER A 54 13.32 -2.33 -9.41
N GLN A 55 12.69 -3.47 -9.09
CA GLN A 55 11.38 -3.87 -9.62
C GLN A 55 10.23 -3.14 -8.92
N LEU A 56 10.48 -2.46 -7.79
CA LEU A 56 9.47 -1.63 -7.13
C LEU A 56 9.07 -0.46 -8.04
N LYS A 57 7.81 -0.45 -8.47
CA LYS A 57 7.17 0.68 -9.13
C LYS A 57 6.16 1.32 -8.18
N TRP A 58 5.99 2.62 -8.29
CA TRP A 58 5.01 3.37 -7.50
C TRP A 58 4.40 4.48 -8.36
N GLN A 59 3.17 4.84 -8.03
CA GLN A 59 2.44 5.91 -8.68
C GLN A 59 1.47 6.54 -7.68
N VAL A 60 1.26 7.85 -7.76
CA VAL A 60 0.17 8.52 -7.05
C VAL A 60 -1.11 8.28 -7.82
N ILE A 61 -2.11 7.70 -7.15
CA ILE A 61 -3.41 7.41 -7.76
C ILE A 61 -4.32 8.63 -7.62
N GLU A 62 -4.37 9.23 -6.43
CA GLU A 62 -5.26 10.36 -6.14
C GLU A 62 -4.67 11.27 -5.07
N VAL A 63 -4.94 12.57 -5.18
CA VAL A 63 -4.58 13.60 -4.19
C VAL A 63 -5.87 14.14 -3.60
N ILE A 64 -6.07 13.92 -2.30
CA ILE A 64 -7.28 14.35 -1.60
C ILE A 64 -7.08 15.75 -1.03
N CYS A 65 -7.82 16.71 -1.56
CA CYS A 65 -7.86 18.07 -1.03
C CYS A 65 -8.77 18.14 0.19
N LYS A 66 -8.38 18.98 1.16
CA LYS A 66 -9.21 19.25 2.33
C LYS A 66 -10.49 19.98 1.91
N PRO A 67 -11.68 19.53 2.32
CA PRO A 67 -12.92 20.24 2.02
C PRO A 67 -12.91 21.64 2.64
N GLN A 68 -13.56 22.60 1.98
CA GLN A 68 -13.64 23.98 2.45
C GLN A 68 -14.23 24.11 3.88
N ARG A 69 -15.16 23.23 4.24
CA ARG A 69 -15.83 23.22 5.56
C ARG A 69 -15.08 22.41 6.61
N GLY A 70 -13.81 22.07 6.36
CA GLY A 70 -13.05 21.17 7.21
C GLY A 70 -13.50 19.71 7.05
N GLY A 71 -13.20 18.89 8.04
CA GLY A 71 -13.46 17.45 8.01
C GLY A 71 -12.26 16.64 8.47
N ASN A 72 -12.51 15.37 8.82
CA ASN A 72 -11.47 14.44 9.22
C ASN A 72 -10.73 13.92 7.99
N MET A 73 -9.56 14.49 7.71
CA MET A 73 -8.71 14.09 6.56
C MET A 73 -8.30 12.63 6.60
N LEU A 74 -8.05 12.07 7.79
CA LEU A 74 -7.71 10.65 7.91
C LEU A 74 -8.89 9.77 7.50
N LYS A 75 -10.12 10.14 7.91
CA LYS A 75 -11.34 9.42 7.50
C LYS A 75 -11.48 9.43 5.98
N LEU A 76 -11.30 10.59 5.33
CA LEU A 76 -11.36 10.72 3.88
C LEU A 76 -10.31 9.87 3.17
N LEU A 77 -9.05 9.93 3.63
CA LEU A 77 -7.97 9.11 3.08
C LEU A 77 -8.24 7.61 3.21
N LEU A 78 -8.77 7.16 4.35
CA LEU A 78 -9.14 5.75 4.57
C LEU A 78 -10.32 5.31 3.70
N GLN A 79 -11.29 6.19 3.46
CA GLN A 79 -12.40 5.89 2.54
C GLN A 79 -11.91 5.73 1.10
N GLU A 80 -11.03 6.61 0.64
CA GLU A 80 -10.47 6.54 -0.71
C GLU A 80 -9.53 5.33 -0.88
N GLU A 81 -8.70 5.02 0.12
CA GLU A 81 -7.90 3.79 0.13
C GLU A 81 -8.79 2.55 -0.02
N ALA A 82 -9.88 2.45 0.75
CA ALA A 82 -10.84 1.34 0.65
C ALA A 82 -11.48 1.23 -0.75
N LYS A 83 -11.88 2.36 -1.34
CA LYS A 83 -12.42 2.40 -2.71
C LYS A 83 -11.39 1.93 -3.73
N TRP A 84 -10.14 2.36 -3.64
CA TRP A 84 -9.08 1.97 -4.56
C TRP A 84 -8.66 0.52 -4.41
N ILE A 85 -8.62 -0.02 -3.18
CA ILE A 85 -8.39 -1.45 -2.93
C ILE A 85 -9.44 -2.29 -3.67
N LYS A 86 -10.72 -1.92 -3.55
CA LYS A 86 -11.81 -2.60 -4.25
C LYS A 86 -11.71 -2.42 -5.77
N LYS A 87 -11.49 -1.20 -6.24
CA LYS A 87 -11.47 -0.86 -7.67
C LYS A 87 -10.32 -1.51 -8.42
N LEU A 88 -9.16 -1.67 -7.79
CA LEU A 88 -7.97 -2.30 -8.37
C LEU A 88 -7.81 -3.78 -8.01
N ASN A 89 -8.80 -4.36 -7.32
CA ASN A 89 -8.78 -5.74 -6.83
C ASN A 89 -7.46 -6.09 -6.11
N SER A 90 -6.98 -5.19 -5.25
CA SER A 90 -5.65 -5.32 -4.64
C SER A 90 -5.64 -6.16 -3.36
N LEU A 91 -6.73 -6.85 -3.03
CA LEU A 91 -6.82 -7.75 -1.88
C LEU A 91 -6.10 -9.08 -2.18
N HIS A 92 -5.46 -9.64 -1.16
CA HIS A 92 -4.91 -10.99 -1.24
C HIS A 92 -6.03 -12.01 -1.56
N PRO A 93 -5.83 -12.97 -2.48
CA PRO A 93 -4.57 -13.36 -3.11
C PRO A 93 -4.17 -12.60 -4.39
N GLU A 94 -5.08 -11.82 -4.98
CA GLU A 94 -4.85 -11.14 -6.28
C GLU A 94 -3.93 -9.91 -6.15
N GLY A 95 -3.92 -9.27 -4.99
CA GLY A 95 -2.99 -8.20 -4.64
C GLY A 95 -2.32 -8.38 -3.28
N LEU A 96 -1.80 -7.27 -2.75
CA LEU A 96 -0.94 -7.25 -1.56
C LEU A 96 -1.64 -6.70 -0.31
N ASN A 97 -2.82 -6.09 -0.42
CA ASN A 97 -3.58 -5.64 0.75
C ASN A 97 -4.18 -6.87 1.45
N GLU A 98 -3.88 -7.06 2.74
CA GLU A 98 -4.43 -8.19 3.52
C GLU A 98 -5.88 -7.95 3.91
N HIS A 99 -6.23 -6.68 4.16
CA HIS A 99 -7.56 -6.25 4.55
C HIS A 99 -7.90 -4.91 3.92
N TRP A 100 -9.18 -4.61 3.89
CA TRP A 100 -9.73 -3.27 3.70
C TRP A 100 -10.72 -3.02 4.83
N SER A 101 -10.94 -1.76 5.21
CA SER A 101 -11.88 -1.42 6.28
C SER A 101 -13.05 -0.60 5.76
N ILE A 102 -14.27 -1.04 6.08
CA ILE A 102 -15.49 -0.24 5.95
C ILE A 102 -15.71 0.70 7.14
N SER A 103 -14.95 0.56 8.24
CA SER A 103 -15.14 1.38 9.45
C SER A 103 -14.95 2.88 9.17
N SER A 104 -14.19 3.23 8.13
CA SER A 104 -14.03 4.60 7.68
C SER A 104 -15.31 5.21 7.10
N PHE A 105 -16.34 4.42 6.81
CA PHE A 105 -17.65 4.88 6.32
C PHE A 105 -18.72 4.99 7.41
N LEU A 106 -18.47 4.42 8.59
CA LEU A 106 -19.32 4.53 9.78
C LEU A 106 -18.93 5.78 10.59
#